data_AF-A0AAW2MFR9-F1
#
_entry.id   AF-A0AAW2MFR9-F1
#
_cell.length_a   1.000
_cell.length_b   1.000
_cell.length_c   1.000
_cell.angle_alpha   90.00
_cell.angle_beta   90.00
_cell.angle_gamma   90.00
#
_symmetry.space_group_name_H-M   'P 1'
#
loop_
_entity.id
_entity.type
_entity.pdbx_description
1 polymer ?
#
loop_
_entity_poly.entity_id
_entity_poly.type
_entity_poly.pdbx_seq_one_letter_code
_entity_poly.pdbx_strand_id
1 'polypeptide(L)'
;MESVRYYWHEGDWNVPRILRIIPMPFAQTICPIPIAAGQGDKIVWTGSSTGDFSTKSAWEAIRQASPRRQLLVDVWHRSLRPTISVFLWRLFQDRIPVDARMRQKGFSFLSKCQCCEAEETVSHLFIESAAVQGVWQHFAAIFGLCLCDTGSLTHMVHFWRYSTPIPLGSHIRTLIPFLILWFTWTQQNAAKYHVKFLEPPVLWDGMHRPHLGSSLGNPGLAGAAGIIRDSAGHVHLAYQFALGTGTSVLAELTAVWRGMELALTHGLAPLVVEVDATTVISLLKSRASGKWEVQHLIMRIVCLQQLLVEDVQHVFREANGAADHLAKEATSLQLTRVLHHDDITGILRGILCLDRQGVPHLRRG
;
A
#
# COMPACT_ATOMS: atom_id res chain seq x y z
N MET A 1 1.99 38.02 -5.50
CA MET A 1 0.97 38.40 -6.50
C MET A 1 0.82 39.91 -6.43
N GLU A 2 0.90 40.60 -7.56
CA GLU A 2 0.63 42.03 -7.63
C GLU A 2 -0.88 42.26 -7.41
N SER A 3 -1.23 43.31 -6.66
CA SER A 3 -2.62 43.70 -6.38
C SER A 3 -3.30 44.19 -7.65
N VAL A 4 -4.60 43.94 -7.82
CA VAL A 4 -5.45 44.50 -8.89
C VAL A 4 -5.33 46.02 -8.95
N ARG A 5 -5.17 46.67 -7.78
CA ARG A 5 -4.91 48.11 -7.66
C ARG A 5 -3.68 48.59 -8.43
N TYR A 6 -2.66 47.74 -8.64
CA TYR A 6 -1.48 48.11 -9.43
C TYR A 6 -1.80 48.32 -10.93
N TYR A 7 -2.85 47.65 -11.43
CA TYR A 7 -3.32 47.75 -12.81
C TYR A 7 -4.42 48.80 -12.99
N TRP A 8 -4.77 49.55 -11.94
CA TRP A 8 -5.80 50.59 -11.97
C TRP A 8 -5.21 51.96 -11.62
N HIS A 9 -5.43 52.96 -12.47
CA HIS A 9 -4.88 54.31 -12.31
C HIS A 9 -5.91 55.36 -12.74
N GLU A 10 -6.11 56.41 -11.94
CA GLU A 10 -6.97 57.56 -12.28
C GLU A 10 -8.41 57.22 -12.73
N GLY A 11 -8.96 56.11 -12.25
CA GLY A 11 -10.34 55.71 -12.57
C GLY A 11 -10.47 54.85 -13.83
N ASP A 12 -9.37 54.36 -14.39
CA ASP A 12 -9.38 53.42 -15.51
C ASP A 12 -8.28 52.34 -15.40
N TRP A 13 -8.41 51.28 -16.18
CA TRP A 13 -7.43 50.21 -16.29
C TRP A 13 -6.18 50.68 -17.03
N ASN A 14 -5.00 50.40 -16.47
CA ASN A 14 -3.72 50.58 -17.13
C ASN A 14 -3.48 49.43 -18.13
N VAL A 15 -4.09 49.54 -19.31
CA VAL A 15 -4.03 48.54 -20.38
C VAL A 15 -2.59 48.11 -20.72
N PRO A 16 -1.59 49.01 -20.81
CA PRO A 16 -0.20 48.61 -21.05
C PRO A 16 0.38 47.68 -19.99
N ARG A 17 0.01 47.83 -18.71
CA ARG A 17 0.45 46.93 -17.63
C ARG A 17 -0.27 45.57 -17.71
N ILE A 18 -1.55 45.55 -18.06
CA ILE A 18 -2.32 44.30 -18.20
C ILE A 18 -1.75 43.44 -19.33
N LEU A 19 -1.48 44.04 -20.50
CA LEU A 19 -0.98 43.34 -21.68
C LEU A 19 0.43 42.74 -21.50
N ARG A 20 1.18 43.13 -20.46
CA ARG A 20 2.46 42.50 -20.12
C ARG A 20 2.32 41.09 -19.53
N ILE A 21 1.14 40.73 -19.03
CA ILE A 21 0.92 39.55 -18.20
C ILE A 21 -0.25 38.71 -18.70
N ILE A 22 -1.24 39.38 -19.31
CA ILE A 22 -2.48 38.78 -19.77
C ILE A 22 -2.61 39.00 -21.29
N PRO A 23 -2.81 37.93 -22.10
CA PRO A 23 -3.00 38.05 -23.54
C PRO A 23 -4.21 38.92 -23.91
N MET A 24 -4.14 39.56 -25.09
CA MET A 24 -5.15 40.51 -25.59
C MET A 24 -6.62 40.04 -25.46
N PRO A 25 -7.00 38.80 -25.80
CA PRO A 25 -8.39 38.34 -25.70
C PRO A 25 -8.96 38.44 -24.28
N PHE A 26 -8.12 38.18 -23.28
CA PHE A 26 -8.51 38.27 -21.87
C PHE A 26 -8.47 39.72 -21.37
N ALA A 27 -7.54 40.54 -21.87
CA ALA A 27 -7.51 41.98 -21.54
C ALA A 27 -8.79 42.69 -22.02
N GLN A 28 -9.31 42.34 -23.21
CA GLN A 28 -10.57 42.86 -23.73
C GLN A 28 -11.79 42.52 -22.85
N THR A 29 -11.75 41.41 -22.14
CA THR A 29 -12.79 41.05 -21.16
C THR A 29 -12.61 41.72 -19.79
N ILE A 30 -11.38 42.10 -19.42
CA ILE A 30 -11.06 42.69 -18.11
C ILE A 30 -11.30 44.20 -18.11
N CYS A 31 -10.84 44.92 -19.13
CA CYS A 31 -10.91 46.39 -19.18
C CYS A 31 -12.35 46.98 -19.06
N PRO A 32 -13.43 46.31 -19.50
CA PRO A 32 -14.79 46.80 -19.28
C PRO A 32 -15.32 46.62 -17.86
N ILE A 33 -14.63 45.86 -17.00
CA ILE A 33 -15.12 45.54 -15.65
C ILE A 33 -14.95 46.78 -14.75
N PRO A 34 -16.05 47.33 -14.19
CA PRO A 34 -15.96 48.46 -13.28
C PRO A 34 -15.34 48.04 -11.94
N ILE A 35 -14.35 48.79 -11.46
CA ILE A 35 -13.75 48.57 -10.15
C ILE A 35 -14.42 49.48 -9.12
N ALA A 36 -14.89 48.90 -8.01
CA ALA A 36 -15.32 49.66 -6.85
C ALA A 36 -14.11 50.28 -6.14
N ALA A 37 -13.83 51.55 -6.45
CA ALA A 37 -12.74 52.29 -5.83
C ALA A 37 -12.94 52.37 -4.30
N GLY A 38 -11.97 51.88 -3.52
CA GLY A 38 -11.95 51.97 -2.05
C GLY A 38 -12.15 50.66 -1.30
N GLN A 39 -12.46 49.55 -1.98
CA GLN A 39 -12.44 48.20 -1.39
C GLN A 39 -11.07 47.54 -1.65
N GLY A 40 -10.55 46.78 -0.69
CA GLY A 40 -9.35 45.96 -0.90
C GLY A 40 -9.62 44.76 -1.81
N ASP A 41 -8.59 44.29 -2.51
CA ASP A 41 -8.70 43.14 -3.41
C ASP A 41 -9.21 41.89 -2.67
N LYS A 42 -10.16 41.18 -3.28
CA LYS A 42 -10.65 39.89 -2.81
C LYS A 42 -10.60 38.87 -3.93
N ILE A 43 -10.14 37.66 -3.59
CA ILE A 43 -10.24 36.51 -4.48
C ILE A 43 -11.70 36.04 -4.49
N VAL A 44 -12.28 35.94 -5.67
CA VAL A 44 -13.67 35.52 -5.87
C VAL A 44 -13.70 34.20 -6.63
N TRP A 45 -14.35 33.19 -6.05
CA TRP A 45 -14.59 31.90 -6.67
C TRP A 45 -15.83 31.96 -7.57
N THR A 46 -15.63 31.85 -8.88
CA THR A 46 -16.71 31.95 -9.88
C THR A 46 -17.67 30.75 -9.86
N GLY A 47 -17.28 29.64 -9.24
CA GLY A 47 -18.15 28.47 -9.06
C GLY A 47 -19.09 28.56 -7.85
N SER A 48 -19.26 29.74 -7.25
CA SER A 48 -20.26 30.02 -6.20
C SER A 48 -20.99 31.31 -6.50
N SER A 49 -22.30 31.37 -6.24
CA SER A 49 -23.09 32.60 -6.35
C SER A 49 -22.71 33.66 -5.31
N THR A 50 -22.11 33.26 -4.19
CA THR A 50 -21.61 34.18 -3.15
C THR A 50 -20.20 34.68 -3.42
N GLY A 51 -19.48 34.06 -4.37
CA GLY A 51 -18.07 34.31 -4.60
C GLY A 51 -17.13 33.60 -3.63
N ASP A 52 -17.64 32.86 -2.65
CA ASP A 52 -16.81 32.14 -1.69
C ASP A 52 -16.30 30.81 -2.26
N PHE A 53 -15.04 30.50 -1.94
CA PHE A 53 -14.43 29.23 -2.30
C PHE A 53 -14.87 28.12 -1.34
N SER A 54 -15.23 26.96 -1.89
CA SER A 54 -15.37 25.73 -1.12
C SER A 54 -14.82 24.53 -1.89
N THR A 55 -14.29 23.54 -1.18
CA THR A 55 -13.86 22.28 -1.80
C THR A 55 -15.02 21.55 -2.50
N LYS A 56 -16.25 21.72 -2.00
CA LYS A 56 -17.46 21.18 -2.60
C LYS A 56 -17.75 21.79 -3.98
N SER A 57 -17.79 23.12 -4.08
CA SER A 57 -18.06 23.82 -5.34
C SER A 57 -16.95 23.60 -6.37
N ALA A 58 -15.69 23.55 -5.91
CA ALA A 58 -14.57 23.16 -6.76
C ALA A 58 -14.69 21.73 -7.29
N TRP A 59 -15.03 20.77 -6.43
CA TRP A 59 -15.23 19.38 -6.83
C TRP A 59 -16.40 19.23 -7.81
N GLU A 60 -17.51 19.93 -7.57
CA GLU A 60 -18.66 19.92 -8.46
C GLU A 60 -18.36 20.50 -9.84
N ALA A 61 -17.46 21.49 -9.93
CA ALA A 61 -17.05 22.09 -11.20
C ALA A 61 -16.18 21.16 -12.07
N ILE A 62 -15.38 20.28 -11.45
CA ILE A 62 -14.45 19.39 -12.18
C ILE A 62 -14.99 17.96 -12.35
N ARG A 63 -15.95 17.53 -11.53
CA ARG A 63 -16.42 16.15 -11.56
C ARG A 63 -17.26 15.87 -12.81
N GLN A 64 -17.04 14.70 -13.41
CA GLN A 64 -17.99 14.12 -14.35
C GLN A 64 -19.03 13.32 -13.56
N ALA A 65 -20.22 13.89 -13.37
CA ALA A 65 -21.27 13.25 -12.58
C ALA A 65 -21.78 11.99 -13.29
N SER A 66 -21.59 10.83 -12.67
CA SER A 66 -22.23 9.58 -13.09
C SER A 66 -23.57 9.39 -12.39
N PRO A 67 -24.53 8.66 -13.01
CA PRO A 67 -25.78 8.30 -12.37
C PRO A 67 -25.54 7.58 -11.04
N ARG A 68 -26.39 7.87 -10.04
CA ARG A 68 -26.31 7.22 -8.74
C ARG A 68 -26.69 5.74 -8.86
N ARG A 69 -25.72 4.84 -8.68
CA ARG A 69 -25.97 3.40 -8.61
C ARG A 69 -26.35 3.00 -7.19
N GLN A 70 -27.59 2.51 -6.99
CA GLN A 70 -28.09 2.16 -5.67
C GLN A 70 -27.19 1.15 -4.94
N LEU A 71 -26.68 0.15 -5.66
CA LEU A 71 -25.73 -0.82 -5.12
C LEU A 71 -24.49 -0.16 -4.49
N LEU A 72 -23.95 0.90 -5.09
CA LEU A 72 -22.78 1.62 -4.55
C LEU A 72 -23.12 2.49 -3.34
N VAL A 73 -24.40 2.78 -3.10
CA VAL A 73 -24.89 3.39 -1.86
C VAL A 73 -25.02 2.31 -0.78
N ASP A 74 -25.60 1.16 -1.16
CA ASP A 74 -25.92 0.06 -0.25
C ASP A 74 -24.68 -0.57 0.40
N VAL A 75 -23.52 -0.56 -0.28
CA VAL A 75 -22.25 -1.07 0.29
C VAL A 75 -21.75 -0.28 1.50
N TRP A 76 -22.21 0.96 1.71
CA TRP A 76 -21.86 1.80 2.86
C TRP A 76 -22.83 1.64 4.03
N HIS A 77 -23.43 0.47 4.15
CA HIS A 77 -24.38 0.17 5.22
C HIS A 77 -23.72 0.25 6.62
N ARG A 78 -24.43 0.83 7.60
CA ARG A 78 -23.95 1.08 8.97
C ARG A 78 -23.46 -0.16 9.73
N SER A 79 -24.01 -1.34 9.42
CA SER A 79 -23.63 -2.60 10.07
C SER A 79 -22.43 -3.28 9.41
N LEU A 80 -21.94 -2.75 8.27
CA LEU A 80 -20.71 -3.22 7.65
C LEU A 80 -19.54 -2.40 8.19
N ARG A 81 -18.43 -3.07 8.50
CA ARG A 81 -17.19 -2.39 8.83
C ARG A 81 -16.69 -1.61 7.59
N PRO A 82 -16.07 -0.43 7.75
CA PRO A 82 -15.54 0.34 6.63
C PRO A 82 -14.59 -0.45 5.71
N THR A 83 -13.83 -1.40 6.27
CA THR A 83 -12.96 -2.31 5.50
C THR A 83 -13.73 -3.17 4.51
N ILE A 84 -14.91 -3.69 4.91
CA ILE A 84 -15.80 -4.46 4.05
C ILE A 84 -16.41 -3.55 2.98
N SER A 85 -16.89 -2.36 3.36
CA SER A 85 -17.47 -1.39 2.43
C SER A 85 -16.50 -0.95 1.34
N VAL A 86 -15.24 -0.65 1.71
CA VAL A 86 -14.18 -0.30 0.75
C VAL A 86 -13.90 -1.46 -0.21
N PHE A 87 -13.85 -2.70 0.30
CA PHE A 87 -13.70 -3.88 -0.54
C PHE A 87 -14.85 -4.02 -1.54
N LEU A 88 -16.10 -3.97 -1.08
CA LEU A 88 -17.28 -4.11 -1.94
C LEU A 88 -17.37 -2.99 -2.98
N TRP A 89 -17.07 -1.76 -2.59
CA TRP A 89 -17.00 -0.61 -3.50
C TRP A 89 -15.96 -0.84 -4.61
N ARG A 90 -14.78 -1.39 -4.28
CA ARG A 90 -13.77 -1.78 -5.27
C ARG A 90 -14.24 -2.95 -6.14
N LEU A 91 -14.92 -3.94 -5.56
CA LEU A 91 -15.43 -5.11 -6.26
C LEU A 91 -16.45 -4.71 -7.34
N PHE A 92 -17.47 -3.93 -7.00
CA PHE A 92 -18.52 -3.50 -7.95
C PHE A 92 -18.09 -2.45 -8.97
N GLN A 93 -16.89 -1.89 -8.79
CA GLN A 93 -16.24 -1.05 -9.78
C GLN A 93 -15.18 -1.80 -10.59
N ASP A 94 -15.06 -3.10 -10.39
CA ASP A 94 -14.09 -3.90 -11.11
C ASP A 94 -12.65 -3.39 -10.85
N ARG A 95 -12.31 -3.19 -9.57
CA ARG A 95 -11.01 -2.65 -9.10
C ARG A 95 -10.27 -3.52 -8.08
N ILE A 96 -10.71 -4.74 -7.83
CA ILE A 96 -9.99 -5.70 -6.98
C ILE A 96 -8.84 -6.40 -7.72
N PRO A 97 -7.77 -6.83 -7.01
CA PRO A 97 -6.59 -7.41 -7.63
C PRO A 97 -6.75 -8.91 -7.94
N VAL A 98 -7.64 -9.26 -8.87
CA VAL A 98 -7.70 -10.62 -9.42
C VAL A 98 -6.65 -10.81 -10.51
N ASP A 99 -6.16 -12.03 -10.66
CA ASP A 99 -5.10 -12.37 -11.61
C ASP A 99 -5.35 -11.89 -13.05
N ALA A 100 -6.56 -12.13 -13.58
CA ALA A 100 -6.95 -11.68 -14.92
C ALA A 100 -6.80 -10.16 -15.10
N ARG A 101 -7.08 -9.36 -14.06
CA ARG A 101 -6.92 -7.90 -14.10
C ARG A 101 -5.47 -7.47 -14.00
N MET A 102 -4.69 -8.15 -13.16
CA MET A 102 -3.27 -7.84 -13.04
C MET A 102 -2.55 -8.10 -14.37
N ARG A 103 -2.91 -9.15 -15.11
CA ARG A 103 -2.40 -9.37 -16.47
C ARG A 103 -2.66 -8.22 -17.41
N GLN A 104 -3.89 -7.66 -17.41
CA GLN A 104 -4.22 -6.48 -18.23
C GLN A 104 -3.36 -5.25 -17.88
N LYS A 105 -2.79 -5.20 -16.68
CA LYS A 105 -1.88 -4.14 -16.23
C LYS A 105 -0.41 -4.44 -16.49
N GLY A 106 -0.09 -5.49 -17.24
CA GLY A 106 1.28 -5.85 -17.63
C GLY A 106 2.01 -6.78 -16.68
N PHE A 107 1.32 -7.39 -15.70
CA PHE A 107 1.93 -8.40 -14.83
C PHE A 107 1.87 -9.79 -15.50
N SER A 108 3.02 -10.44 -15.67
CA SER A 108 3.12 -11.77 -16.30
C SER A 108 3.14 -12.89 -15.26
N PHE A 109 2.06 -13.65 -15.17
CA PHE A 109 1.98 -14.88 -14.37
C PHE A 109 0.85 -15.81 -14.82
N LEU A 110 0.92 -17.08 -14.39
CA LEU A 110 -0.12 -18.10 -14.60
C LEU A 110 -1.30 -17.81 -13.64
N SER A 111 -2.41 -17.30 -14.18
CA SER A 111 -3.68 -17.15 -13.49
C SER A 111 -4.30 -18.52 -13.33
N LYS A 112 -4.48 -18.93 -12.08
CA LYS A 112 -5.09 -20.20 -11.70
C LYS A 112 -5.86 -19.98 -10.41
N CYS A 113 -7.12 -20.38 -10.35
CA CYS A 113 -7.86 -20.40 -9.09
C CYS A 113 -7.14 -21.32 -8.11
N GLN A 114 -7.13 -20.98 -6.83
CA GLN A 114 -6.64 -21.92 -5.82
C GLN A 114 -7.61 -23.10 -5.60
N CYS A 115 -8.87 -22.90 -5.99
CA CYS A 115 -9.96 -23.86 -5.85
C CYS A 115 -10.01 -24.92 -6.97
N CYS A 116 -9.54 -24.58 -8.17
CA CYS A 116 -9.62 -25.41 -9.36
C CYS A 116 -8.63 -24.90 -10.43
N GLU A 117 -8.52 -25.55 -11.58
CA GLU A 117 -7.54 -25.15 -12.61
C GLU A 117 -8.00 -24.01 -13.54
N ALA A 118 -9.17 -23.42 -13.28
CA ALA A 118 -9.70 -22.32 -14.09
C ALA A 118 -8.94 -21.00 -13.86
N GLU A 119 -9.12 -20.04 -14.77
CA GLU A 119 -8.57 -18.69 -14.64
C GLU A 119 -9.20 -17.95 -13.46
N GLU A 120 -8.39 -17.29 -12.64
CA GLU A 120 -8.88 -16.47 -11.53
C GLU A 120 -9.43 -15.13 -12.05
N THR A 121 -10.76 -15.10 -12.22
CA THR A 121 -11.56 -13.92 -12.59
C THR A 121 -12.54 -13.55 -11.48
N VAL A 122 -13.11 -12.34 -11.53
CA VAL A 122 -14.17 -11.93 -10.57
C VAL A 122 -15.37 -12.87 -10.67
N SER A 123 -15.84 -13.19 -11.88
CA SER A 123 -16.97 -14.09 -12.08
C SER A 123 -16.69 -15.48 -11.52
N HIS A 124 -15.50 -16.02 -11.79
CA HIS A 124 -15.10 -17.32 -11.29
C HIS A 124 -15.05 -17.37 -9.76
N LEU A 125 -14.39 -16.38 -9.15
CA LEU A 125 -14.18 -16.31 -7.70
C LEU A 125 -15.45 -16.06 -6.89
N PHE A 126 -16.48 -15.42 -7.46
CA PHE A 126 -17.67 -15.02 -6.69
C PHE A 126 -18.98 -15.63 -7.17
N ILE A 127 -19.00 -16.30 -8.32
CA ILE A 127 -20.24 -16.82 -8.95
C ILE A 127 -20.06 -18.27 -9.42
N GLU A 128 -19.06 -18.53 -10.26
CA GLU A 128 -19.03 -19.77 -11.08
C GLU A 128 -18.39 -20.96 -10.36
N SER A 129 -17.45 -20.73 -9.43
CA SER A 129 -16.78 -21.84 -8.76
C SER A 129 -17.74 -22.67 -7.90
N ALA A 130 -17.64 -24.00 -7.99
CA ALA A 130 -18.52 -24.93 -7.28
C ALA A 130 -18.55 -24.70 -5.76
N ALA A 131 -17.41 -24.37 -5.17
CA ALA A 131 -17.31 -24.03 -3.75
C ALA A 131 -18.19 -22.81 -3.40
N VAL A 132 -18.17 -21.77 -4.24
CA VAL A 132 -18.89 -20.53 -4.00
C VAL A 132 -20.38 -20.69 -4.31
N GLN A 133 -20.73 -21.45 -5.35
CA GLN A 133 -22.12 -21.83 -5.60
C GLN A 133 -22.73 -22.57 -4.39
N GLY A 134 -21.96 -23.48 -3.77
CA GLY A 134 -22.38 -24.16 -2.54
C GLY A 134 -22.64 -23.19 -1.37
N VAL A 135 -21.78 -22.17 -1.20
CA VAL A 135 -21.98 -21.14 -0.16
C VAL A 135 -23.25 -20.34 -0.43
N TRP A 136 -23.46 -19.88 -1.66
CA TRP A 136 -24.66 -19.14 -2.05
C TRP A 136 -25.93 -19.98 -1.81
N GLN A 137 -25.95 -21.23 -2.26
CA GLN A 137 -27.07 -22.15 -2.08
C GLN A 137 -27.35 -22.44 -0.60
N HIS A 138 -26.30 -22.66 0.21
CA HIS A 138 -26.45 -22.91 1.64
C HIS A 138 -27.18 -21.76 2.33
N PHE A 139 -26.72 -20.53 2.15
CA PHE A 139 -27.38 -19.39 2.77
C PHE A 139 -28.77 -19.12 2.16
N ALA A 140 -28.95 -19.33 0.86
CA ALA A 140 -30.26 -19.18 0.22
C ALA A 140 -31.30 -20.16 0.79
N ALA A 141 -30.91 -21.42 1.02
CA ALA A 141 -31.77 -22.45 1.59
C ALA A 141 -32.28 -22.10 2.99
N ILE A 142 -31.46 -21.46 3.83
CA ILE A 142 -31.87 -20.97 5.17
C ILE A 142 -33.09 -20.03 5.08
N PHE A 143 -33.23 -19.29 3.98
CA PHE A 143 -34.34 -18.37 3.76
C PHE A 143 -35.37 -18.87 2.74
N GLY A 144 -35.28 -20.13 2.31
CA GLY A 144 -36.18 -20.72 1.30
C GLY A 144 -36.06 -20.07 -0.08
N LEU A 145 -34.89 -19.50 -0.41
CA LEU A 145 -34.66 -18.86 -1.72
C LEU A 145 -34.18 -19.89 -2.74
N CYS A 146 -34.79 -19.89 -3.92
CA CYS A 146 -34.30 -20.63 -5.08
C CYS A 146 -33.40 -19.70 -5.91
N LEU A 147 -32.10 -19.95 -5.88
CA LEU A 147 -31.15 -19.18 -6.68
C LEU A 147 -31.22 -19.65 -8.14
N CYS A 148 -31.46 -18.72 -9.05
CA CYS A 148 -31.19 -18.92 -10.47
C CYS A 148 -29.72 -18.59 -10.77
N ASP A 149 -29.17 -19.19 -11.83
CA ASP A 149 -27.85 -18.83 -12.31
C ASP A 149 -27.85 -17.35 -12.72
N THR A 150 -27.19 -16.53 -11.92
CA THR A 150 -27.05 -15.11 -12.19
C THR A 150 -25.62 -14.91 -12.68
N GLY A 151 -25.43 -14.82 -13.99
CA GLY A 151 -24.12 -14.54 -14.61
C GLY A 151 -23.53 -13.15 -14.26
N SER A 152 -24.06 -12.48 -13.24
CA SER A 152 -23.63 -11.16 -12.78
C SER A 152 -23.80 -11.02 -11.28
N LEU A 153 -22.72 -10.56 -10.64
CA LEU A 153 -22.67 -10.27 -9.22
C LEU A 153 -23.70 -9.22 -8.79
N THR A 154 -23.97 -8.25 -9.67
CA THR A 154 -24.96 -7.20 -9.40
C THR A 154 -26.37 -7.79 -9.34
N HIS A 155 -26.70 -8.70 -10.26
CA HIS A 155 -27.99 -9.39 -10.26
C HIS A 155 -28.14 -10.29 -9.04
N MET A 156 -27.10 -11.01 -8.64
CA MET A 156 -27.07 -11.81 -7.41
C MET A 156 -27.42 -10.95 -6.18
N VAL A 157 -26.73 -9.82 -5.97
CA VAL A 157 -26.99 -8.96 -4.80
C VAL A 157 -28.37 -8.32 -4.86
N HIS A 158 -28.84 -7.89 -6.04
CA HIS A 158 -30.18 -7.35 -6.19
C HIS A 158 -31.26 -8.39 -5.90
N PHE A 159 -31.10 -9.63 -6.36
CA PHE A 159 -32.01 -10.73 -6.03
C PHE A 159 -32.16 -10.89 -4.51
N TRP A 160 -31.05 -10.95 -3.78
CA TRP A 160 -31.06 -11.01 -2.33
C TRP A 160 -31.70 -9.78 -1.68
N ARG A 161 -31.43 -8.58 -2.21
CA ARG A 161 -32.02 -7.32 -1.71
C ARG A 161 -33.55 -7.28 -1.83
N TYR A 162 -34.09 -7.80 -2.92
CA TYR A 162 -35.52 -7.78 -3.24
C TYR A 162 -36.26 -9.07 -2.86
N SER A 163 -35.55 -10.08 -2.37
CA SER A 163 -36.14 -11.30 -1.80
C SER A 163 -36.93 -11.08 -0.50
N THR A 164 -36.97 -9.85 0.00
CA THR A 164 -37.73 -9.44 1.18
C THR A 164 -38.25 -8.01 0.99
N PRO A 165 -39.47 -7.71 1.45
CA PRO A 165 -39.97 -6.34 1.46
C PRO A 165 -39.29 -5.46 2.53
N ILE A 166 -38.46 -6.05 3.40
CA ILE A 166 -37.81 -5.32 4.49
C ILE A 166 -36.70 -4.39 3.94
N PRO A 167 -36.59 -3.15 4.46
CA PRO A 167 -35.51 -2.23 4.08
C PRO A 167 -34.11 -2.80 4.32
N LEU A 168 -33.14 -2.36 3.50
CA LEU A 168 -31.73 -2.71 3.65
C LEU A 168 -31.26 -2.38 5.07
N GLY A 169 -30.65 -3.36 5.74
CA GLY A 169 -30.08 -3.14 7.07
C GLY A 169 -30.97 -3.42 8.27
N SER A 170 -32.28 -3.58 8.04
CA SER A 170 -33.22 -3.99 9.07
C SER A 170 -33.38 -5.51 9.15
N HIS A 171 -32.76 -6.25 8.22
CA HIS A 171 -32.79 -7.70 8.19
C HIS A 171 -31.46 -8.28 7.69
N ILE A 172 -30.94 -9.31 8.39
CA ILE A 172 -29.65 -9.93 8.10
C ILE A 172 -29.55 -10.45 6.66
N ARG A 173 -30.67 -10.94 6.09
CA ARG A 173 -30.78 -11.38 4.68
C ARG A 173 -30.22 -10.35 3.69
N THR A 174 -30.38 -9.06 3.96
CA THR A 174 -29.87 -7.99 3.09
C THR A 174 -28.37 -7.76 3.18
N LEU A 175 -27.72 -8.25 4.25
CA LEU A 175 -26.28 -8.15 4.50
C LEU A 175 -25.53 -9.43 4.10
N ILE A 176 -26.20 -10.58 4.12
CA ILE A 176 -25.64 -11.87 3.72
C ILE A 176 -24.89 -11.83 2.39
N PRO A 177 -25.41 -11.28 1.28
CA PRO A 177 -24.65 -11.23 0.03
C PRO A 177 -23.32 -10.49 0.20
N PHE A 178 -23.30 -9.38 0.94
CA PHE A 178 -22.07 -8.63 1.20
C PHE A 178 -21.07 -9.41 2.05
N LEU A 179 -21.56 -10.16 3.05
CA LEU A 179 -20.73 -11.00 3.89
C LEU A 179 -20.17 -12.20 3.12
N ILE A 180 -20.96 -12.86 2.28
CA ILE A 180 -20.50 -13.94 1.41
C ILE A 180 -19.35 -13.43 0.53
N LEU A 181 -19.51 -12.29 -0.15
CA LEU A 181 -18.45 -11.70 -0.97
C LEU A 181 -17.18 -11.40 -0.16
N TRP A 182 -17.32 -10.82 1.03
CA TRP A 182 -16.18 -10.51 1.90
C TRP A 182 -15.45 -11.78 2.36
N PHE A 183 -16.19 -12.77 2.87
CA PHE A 183 -15.58 -13.98 3.41
C PHE A 183 -15.02 -14.87 2.30
N THR A 184 -15.67 -14.97 1.14
CA THR A 184 -15.10 -15.64 -0.03
C THR A 184 -13.79 -14.99 -0.44
N TRP A 185 -13.73 -13.66 -0.53
CA TRP A 185 -12.48 -12.95 -0.82
C TRP A 185 -11.41 -13.21 0.23
N THR A 186 -11.78 -13.15 1.51
CA THR A 186 -10.86 -13.40 2.63
C THR A 186 -10.32 -14.83 2.58
N GLN A 187 -11.18 -15.83 2.32
CA GLN A 187 -10.80 -17.23 2.22
C GLN A 187 -9.95 -17.53 0.99
N GLN A 188 -10.25 -16.92 -0.16
CA GLN A 188 -9.44 -17.08 -1.37
C GLN A 188 -8.04 -16.48 -1.17
N ASN A 189 -7.97 -15.29 -0.56
CA ASN A 189 -6.68 -14.74 -0.15
C ASN A 189 -5.99 -15.64 0.87
N ALA A 190 -6.70 -16.12 1.88
CA ALA A 190 -6.16 -17.04 2.87
C ALA A 190 -5.57 -18.31 2.21
N ALA A 191 -6.30 -18.96 1.31
CA ALA A 191 -5.84 -20.16 0.61
C ALA A 191 -4.67 -19.89 -0.34
N LYS A 192 -4.65 -18.72 -1.00
CA LYS A 192 -3.57 -18.29 -1.89
C LYS A 192 -2.31 -17.88 -1.11
N TYR A 193 -2.46 -17.44 0.14
CA TYR A 193 -1.38 -16.80 0.92
C TYR A 193 -1.03 -17.50 2.27
N HIS A 194 -1.68 -18.62 2.66
CA HIS A 194 -1.30 -19.44 3.83
C HIS A 194 -0.55 -20.73 3.43
N VAL A 195 0.57 -20.98 4.11
CA VAL A 195 1.47 -22.13 3.90
C VAL A 195 1.22 -23.23 4.95
N LYS A 196 1.10 -24.49 4.51
CA LYS A 196 1.26 -25.69 5.36
C LYS A 196 2.75 -25.89 5.67
N PHE A 197 3.10 -26.01 6.94
CA PHE A 197 4.47 -26.30 7.38
C PHE A 197 4.92 -27.67 6.86
N LEU A 198 6.10 -27.73 6.25
CA LEU A 198 6.92 -28.94 6.14
C LEU A 198 8.22 -28.63 6.90
N GLU A 199 8.59 -29.50 7.85
CA GLU A 199 9.81 -29.37 8.64
C GLU A 199 11.07 -29.51 7.76
N PRO A 200 12.15 -28.76 8.03
CA PRO A 200 13.37 -28.84 7.24
C PRO A 200 14.28 -30.02 7.67
N PRO A 201 14.93 -30.73 6.72
CA PRO A 201 15.96 -31.72 7.06
C PRO A 201 17.28 -31.05 7.49
N VAL A 202 17.98 -31.76 8.36
CA VAL A 202 19.26 -31.40 8.99
C VAL A 202 20.41 -31.56 7.99
N LEU A 203 21.10 -30.46 7.62
CA LEU A 203 22.54 -30.43 7.30
C LEU A 203 22.98 -28.96 7.10
N TRP A 204 23.81 -28.44 8.01
CA TRP A 204 24.24 -27.04 8.04
C TRP A 204 25.76 -26.98 8.21
N ASP A 205 26.49 -26.44 7.22
CA ASP A 205 27.80 -25.81 7.45
C ASP A 205 28.11 -24.79 6.33
N GLY A 206 28.46 -23.54 6.68
CA GLY A 206 29.10 -22.58 5.76
C GLY A 206 28.35 -21.30 5.28
N MET A 207 27.41 -20.69 6.02
CA MET A 207 26.51 -19.63 5.46
C MET A 207 26.61 -18.21 6.06
N HIS A 208 26.57 -17.18 5.20
CA HIS A 208 26.61 -15.73 5.48
C HIS A 208 25.22 -15.14 5.85
N ARG A 209 25.13 -14.19 6.81
CA ARG A 209 23.88 -13.76 7.51
C ARG A 209 23.70 -12.23 7.66
N PRO A 210 22.71 -11.55 7.05
CA PRO A 210 22.44 -10.14 7.26
C PRO A 210 21.32 -9.82 8.26
N HIS A 211 21.54 -8.77 9.05
CA HIS A 211 20.69 -8.22 10.14
C HIS A 211 20.08 -6.86 9.75
N LEU A 212 18.79 -6.57 10.04
CA LEU A 212 18.06 -5.43 9.46
C LEU A 212 17.09 -4.67 10.40
N GLY A 213 17.25 -3.33 10.44
CA GLY A 213 16.23 -2.27 10.62
C GLY A 213 15.81 -1.74 12.01
N SER A 214 15.32 -0.48 12.03
CA SER A 214 14.72 0.25 13.17
C SER A 214 14.02 1.56 12.74
N SER A 215 12.96 2.01 13.44
CA SER A 215 12.30 3.30 13.18
C SER A 215 12.00 4.13 14.44
N LEU A 216 12.13 5.46 14.32
CA LEU A 216 11.86 6.45 15.38
C LEU A 216 10.47 7.10 15.18
N GLY A 217 9.42 6.35 15.50
CA GLY A 217 8.01 6.79 15.42
C GLY A 217 7.23 6.17 14.25
N ASN A 218 5.90 6.09 14.38
CA ASN A 218 5.01 5.46 13.40
C ASN A 218 3.72 6.29 13.15
N PRO A 219 3.65 7.10 12.07
CA PRO A 219 4.72 7.46 11.12
C PRO A 219 5.67 8.55 11.68
N GLY A 220 6.95 8.44 11.35
CA GLY A 220 8.00 9.37 11.80
C GLY A 220 9.22 9.34 10.86
N LEU A 221 10.29 10.05 11.21
CA LEU A 221 11.56 9.96 10.49
C LEU A 221 12.08 8.52 10.58
N ALA A 222 12.41 7.94 9.42
CA ALA A 222 12.76 6.55 9.26
C ALA A 222 14.08 6.37 8.50
N GLY A 223 14.81 5.34 8.89
CA GLY A 223 16.04 4.90 8.24
C GLY A 223 16.01 3.39 8.07
N ALA A 224 16.57 2.91 6.96
CA ALA A 224 16.74 1.49 6.68
C ALA A 224 18.24 1.18 6.71
N ALA A 225 18.64 0.13 7.39
CA ALA A 225 20.04 -0.26 7.43
C ALA A 225 20.19 -1.76 7.63
N GLY A 226 21.35 -2.26 7.21
CA GLY A 226 21.71 -3.65 7.34
C GLY A 226 23.18 -3.92 7.15
N ILE A 227 23.55 -5.17 7.39
CA ILE A 227 24.93 -5.64 7.34
C ILE A 227 24.95 -6.97 6.62
N ILE A 228 25.87 -7.18 5.69
CA ILE A 228 26.11 -8.45 5.01
C ILE A 228 27.42 -9.01 5.54
N ARG A 229 27.38 -10.22 6.11
CA ARG A 229 28.54 -10.83 6.76
C ARG A 229 28.63 -12.32 6.48
N ASP A 230 29.86 -12.78 6.34
CA ASP A 230 30.45 -13.95 7.00
C ASP A 230 29.60 -15.00 7.73
N SER A 231 29.77 -16.30 7.46
CA SER A 231 29.42 -17.37 8.41
C SER A 231 30.27 -17.34 9.69
N ALA A 232 31.51 -16.86 9.60
CA ALA A 232 32.40 -16.60 10.73
C ALA A 232 32.19 -15.19 11.35
N GLY A 233 31.17 -14.46 10.89
CA GLY A 233 30.80 -13.13 11.37
C GLY A 233 31.62 -11.97 10.79
N HIS A 234 32.47 -12.17 9.79
CA HIS A 234 33.18 -11.07 9.12
C HIS A 234 32.24 -10.29 8.21
N VAL A 235 32.19 -8.97 8.41
CA VAL A 235 31.37 -8.08 7.60
C VAL A 235 32.01 -7.85 6.24
N HIS A 236 31.26 -8.14 5.18
CA HIS A 236 31.60 -7.76 3.80
C HIS A 236 31.19 -6.31 3.54
N LEU A 237 29.94 -5.97 3.91
CA LEU A 237 29.35 -4.67 3.65
C LEU A 237 28.41 -4.29 4.80
N ALA A 238 28.36 -3.02 5.15
CA ALA A 238 27.26 -2.43 5.91
C ALA A 238 26.59 -1.34 5.06
N TYR A 239 25.31 -1.12 5.23
CA TYR A 239 24.59 -0.13 4.45
C TYR A 239 23.53 0.55 5.29
N GLN A 240 23.27 1.81 4.96
CA GLN A 240 22.26 2.62 5.62
C GLN A 240 21.65 3.59 4.60
N PHE A 241 20.35 3.81 4.71
CA PHE A 241 19.54 4.60 3.80
C PHE A 241 18.60 5.48 4.60
N ALA A 242 18.66 6.80 4.39
CA ALA A 242 17.66 7.72 4.92
C ALA A 242 16.39 7.64 4.07
N LEU A 243 15.23 7.43 4.71
CA LEU A 243 13.95 7.25 4.01
C LEU A 243 13.01 8.45 4.14
N GLY A 244 13.40 9.49 4.89
CA GLY A 244 12.51 10.59 5.25
C GLY A 244 11.40 10.10 6.18
N THR A 245 10.14 10.44 5.90
CA THR A 245 9.00 10.04 6.74
C THR A 245 8.45 8.69 6.28
N GLY A 246 8.44 7.70 7.18
CA GLY A 246 8.01 6.34 6.86
C GLY A 246 7.45 5.57 8.05
N THR A 247 6.94 4.37 7.78
CA THR A 247 6.56 3.41 8.83
C THR A 247 7.71 2.45 9.13
N SER A 248 7.70 1.84 10.31
CA SER A 248 8.67 0.80 10.68
C SER A 248 8.70 -0.33 9.65
N VAL A 249 7.53 -0.81 9.21
CA VAL A 249 7.41 -1.88 8.21
C VAL A 249 8.02 -1.49 6.86
N LEU A 250 7.85 -0.24 6.44
CA LEU A 250 8.46 0.28 5.21
C LEU A 250 9.99 0.31 5.34
N ALA A 251 10.50 0.76 6.48
CA ALA A 251 11.94 0.82 6.75
C ALA A 251 12.58 -0.58 6.71
N GLU A 252 11.98 -1.54 7.41
CA GLU A 252 12.45 -2.93 7.42
C GLU A 252 12.46 -3.57 6.03
N LEU A 253 11.35 -3.46 5.29
CA LEU A 253 11.26 -4.02 3.95
C LEU A 253 12.26 -3.37 2.99
N THR A 254 12.49 -2.06 3.13
CA THR A 254 13.49 -1.35 2.33
C THR A 254 14.90 -1.82 2.67
N ALA A 255 15.19 -2.09 3.94
CA ALA A 255 16.47 -2.64 4.38
C ALA A 255 16.72 -4.02 3.76
N VAL A 256 15.71 -4.91 3.76
CA VAL A 256 15.79 -6.24 3.12
C VAL A 256 16.06 -6.11 1.63
N TRP A 257 15.23 -5.34 0.93
CA TRP A 257 15.35 -5.18 -0.52
C TRP A 257 16.71 -4.63 -0.94
N ARG A 258 17.17 -3.55 -0.29
CA ARG A 258 18.48 -2.94 -0.62
C ARG A 258 19.64 -3.85 -0.28
N GLY A 259 19.55 -4.64 0.79
CA GLY A 259 20.54 -5.66 1.11
C GLY A 259 20.71 -6.70 0.03
N MET A 260 19.59 -7.24 -0.46
CA MET A 260 19.60 -8.24 -1.53
C MET A 260 20.11 -7.65 -2.85
N GLU A 261 19.76 -6.40 -3.16
CA GLU A 261 20.27 -5.70 -4.34
C GLU A 261 21.79 -5.49 -4.25
N LEU A 262 22.31 -5.09 -3.09
CA LEU A 262 23.75 -4.94 -2.86
C LEU A 262 24.49 -6.28 -2.88
N ALA A 263 23.89 -7.34 -2.33
CA ALA A 263 24.45 -8.66 -2.37
C ALA A 263 24.55 -9.19 -3.81
N LEU A 264 23.53 -8.97 -4.64
CA LEU A 264 23.55 -9.32 -6.06
C LEU A 264 24.68 -8.62 -6.80
N THR A 265 24.82 -7.30 -6.61
CA THR A 265 25.84 -6.51 -7.33
C THR A 265 27.27 -6.86 -6.92
N HIS A 266 27.47 -7.36 -5.71
CA HIS A 266 28.78 -7.80 -5.20
C HIS A 266 29.01 -9.31 -5.33
N GLY A 267 28.07 -10.06 -5.95
CA GLY A 267 28.20 -11.51 -6.13
C GLY A 267 28.16 -12.31 -4.82
N LEU A 268 27.46 -11.80 -3.80
CA LEU A 268 27.37 -12.37 -2.46
C LEU A 268 26.15 -13.28 -2.31
N ALA A 269 26.06 -14.32 -3.14
CA ALA A 269 25.02 -15.34 -3.06
C ALA A 269 25.65 -16.73 -2.84
N PRO A 270 24.99 -17.65 -2.12
CA PRO A 270 23.65 -17.55 -1.52
C PRO A 270 23.59 -16.73 -0.22
N LEU A 271 22.37 -16.30 0.16
CA LEU A 271 22.08 -15.49 1.35
C LEU A 271 21.06 -16.18 2.28
N VAL A 272 21.24 -16.01 3.59
CA VAL A 272 20.19 -16.26 4.60
C VAL A 272 19.79 -14.94 5.22
N VAL A 273 18.59 -14.43 4.93
CA VAL A 273 18.14 -13.11 5.39
C VAL A 273 17.59 -13.20 6.83
N GLU A 274 18.17 -12.45 7.76
CA GLU A 274 17.71 -12.38 9.16
C GLU A 274 16.95 -11.07 9.41
N VAL A 275 15.72 -11.18 9.93
CA VAL A 275 14.83 -10.04 10.20
C VAL A 275 14.28 -10.12 11.61
N ASP A 276 14.29 -9.01 12.36
CA ASP A 276 13.80 -8.96 13.75
C ASP A 276 12.31 -8.57 13.88
N ALA A 277 11.70 -8.23 12.74
CA ALA A 277 10.31 -7.86 12.62
C ALA A 277 9.48 -9.06 12.16
N THR A 278 8.79 -9.71 13.11
CA THR A 278 7.82 -10.79 12.83
C THR A 278 6.74 -10.37 11.82
N THR A 279 6.37 -9.08 11.80
CA THR A 279 5.44 -8.51 10.82
C THR A 279 6.01 -8.54 9.40
N VAL A 280 7.31 -8.30 9.23
CA VAL A 280 7.98 -8.33 7.91
C VAL A 280 8.13 -9.77 7.44
N ILE A 281 8.49 -10.68 8.34
CA ILE A 281 8.57 -12.12 8.02
C ILE A 281 7.20 -12.64 7.59
N SER A 282 6.13 -12.29 8.31
CA SER A 282 4.78 -12.70 7.91
C SER A 282 4.37 -12.07 6.56
N LEU A 283 4.78 -10.85 6.27
CA LEU A 283 4.54 -10.18 4.97
C LEU A 283 5.32 -10.82 3.81
N LEU A 284 6.59 -11.18 4.01
CA LEU A 284 7.42 -11.84 3.00
C LEU A 284 6.95 -13.28 2.75
N LYS A 285 6.63 -14.03 3.82
CA LYS A 285 6.10 -15.39 3.72
C LYS A 285 4.72 -15.43 3.07
N SER A 286 3.85 -14.45 3.37
CA SER A 286 2.55 -14.33 2.70
C SER A 286 2.63 -13.75 1.28
N ARG A 287 3.82 -13.34 0.81
CA ARG A 287 4.03 -12.63 -0.48
C ARG A 287 3.07 -11.45 -0.67
N ALA A 288 2.68 -10.88 0.47
CA ALA A 288 1.74 -9.79 0.71
C ALA A 288 0.30 -9.92 0.15
N SER A 289 -0.62 -10.01 1.11
CA SER A 289 -1.99 -9.50 0.98
C SER A 289 -2.29 -8.64 2.21
N GLY A 290 -2.25 -7.30 2.11
CA GLY A 290 -2.66 -6.45 3.23
C GLY A 290 -2.32 -4.96 3.22
N LYS A 291 -1.18 -4.51 2.65
CA LYS A 291 -0.81 -3.08 2.60
C LYS A 291 -0.24 -2.70 1.24
N TRP A 292 -1.07 -2.08 0.41
CA TRP A 292 -0.72 -1.66 -0.96
C TRP A 292 0.53 -0.77 -1.02
N GLU A 293 0.79 0.01 0.03
CA GLU A 293 1.92 0.95 0.16
C GLU A 293 3.28 0.25 0.03
N VAL A 294 3.40 -0.98 0.55
CA VAL A 294 4.65 -1.75 0.57
C VAL A 294 4.65 -2.96 -0.37
N GLN A 295 3.55 -3.19 -1.10
CA GLN A 295 3.40 -4.35 -1.99
C GLN A 295 4.51 -4.41 -3.04
N HIS A 296 4.87 -3.26 -3.62
CA HIS A 296 5.92 -3.19 -4.63
C HIS A 296 7.29 -3.62 -4.08
N LEU A 297 7.62 -3.28 -2.83
CA LEU A 297 8.85 -3.74 -2.18
C LEU A 297 8.83 -5.25 -1.96
N ILE A 298 7.70 -5.78 -1.48
CA ILE A 298 7.57 -7.22 -1.21
C ILE A 298 7.72 -8.01 -2.50
N MET A 299 7.12 -7.56 -3.61
CA MET A 299 7.30 -8.21 -4.91
C MET A 299 8.77 -8.20 -5.38
N ARG A 300 9.48 -7.07 -5.22
CA ARG A 300 10.91 -7.00 -5.57
C ARG A 300 11.75 -7.93 -4.71
N ILE A 301 11.47 -8.00 -3.41
CA ILE A 301 12.14 -8.92 -2.48
C ILE A 301 11.87 -10.36 -2.89
N VAL A 302 10.62 -10.74 -3.13
CA VAL A 302 10.25 -12.12 -3.53
C VAL A 302 10.90 -12.52 -4.86
N CYS A 303 10.99 -11.62 -5.84
CA CYS A 303 11.71 -11.90 -7.08
C CYS A 303 13.21 -12.13 -6.84
N LEU A 304 13.85 -11.27 -6.03
CA LEU A 304 15.26 -11.42 -5.70
C LEU A 304 15.53 -12.65 -4.82
N GLN A 305 14.56 -13.08 -4.00
CA GLN A 305 14.70 -14.28 -3.15
C GLN A 305 14.91 -15.53 -3.99
N GLN A 306 14.20 -15.66 -5.10
CA GLN A 306 14.33 -16.80 -6.01
C GLN A 306 15.73 -16.93 -6.63
N LEU A 307 16.49 -15.83 -6.67
CA LEU A 307 17.81 -15.76 -7.28
C LEU A 307 18.95 -15.84 -6.25
N LEU A 308 18.71 -15.40 -5.02
CA LEU A 308 19.78 -15.05 -4.08
C LEU A 308 19.61 -15.63 -2.68
N VAL A 309 18.38 -15.95 -2.26
CA VAL A 309 18.08 -16.22 -0.85
C VAL A 309 17.63 -17.66 -0.68
N GLU A 310 18.36 -18.38 0.16
CA GLU A 310 18.01 -19.75 0.53
C GLU A 310 17.00 -19.79 1.67
N ASP A 311 17.11 -18.87 2.64
CA ASP A 311 16.19 -18.83 3.78
C ASP A 311 15.95 -17.40 4.33
N VAL A 312 14.79 -17.21 4.96
CA VAL A 312 14.42 -15.99 5.68
C VAL A 312 14.03 -16.35 7.11
N GLN A 313 14.88 -15.96 8.06
CA GLN A 313 14.77 -16.34 9.46
C GLN A 313 14.44 -15.15 10.36
N HIS A 314 13.80 -15.46 11.48
CA HIS A 314 13.59 -14.49 12.54
C HIS A 314 14.80 -14.47 13.47
N VAL A 315 15.27 -13.28 13.81
CA VAL A 315 16.31 -13.07 14.82
C VAL A 315 15.78 -12.22 15.96
N PHE A 316 16.19 -12.55 17.18
CA PHE A 316 15.87 -11.75 18.36
C PHE A 316 16.51 -10.35 18.24
N ARG A 317 15.77 -9.32 18.65
CA ARG A 317 16.19 -7.91 18.51
C ARG A 317 17.54 -7.61 19.17
N GLU A 318 17.89 -8.37 20.21
CA GLU A 318 19.14 -8.33 20.95
C GLU A 318 20.36 -8.72 20.10
N ALA A 319 20.16 -9.37 18.95
CA ALA A 319 21.19 -9.73 18.00
C ALA A 319 21.21 -8.83 16.75
N ASN A 320 20.35 -7.80 16.69
CA ASN A 320 20.21 -6.85 15.57
C ASN A 320 20.79 -5.45 15.88
N GLY A 321 21.70 -5.37 16.87
CA GLY A 321 22.16 -4.09 17.43
C GLY A 321 22.89 -3.20 16.42
N ALA A 322 23.71 -3.78 15.55
CA ALA A 322 24.49 -3.03 14.57
C ALA A 322 23.60 -2.40 13.48
N ALA A 323 22.56 -3.11 13.01
CA ALA A 323 21.61 -2.58 12.03
C ALA A 323 20.71 -1.49 12.64
N ASP A 324 20.26 -1.65 13.90
CA ASP A 324 19.51 -0.62 14.65
C ASP A 324 20.33 0.66 14.82
N HIS A 325 21.63 0.53 15.13
CA HIS A 325 22.55 1.67 15.24
C HIS A 325 22.64 2.45 13.91
N LEU A 326 22.91 1.74 12.81
CA LEU A 326 23.02 2.33 11.47
C LEU A 326 21.70 2.97 11.00
N ALA A 327 20.56 2.36 11.30
CA ALA A 327 19.24 2.90 10.94
C ALA A 327 18.95 4.22 11.67
N LYS A 328 19.30 4.29 12.97
CA LYS A 328 19.20 5.53 13.76
C LYS A 328 20.14 6.61 13.24
N GLU A 329 21.39 6.27 12.96
CA GLU A 329 22.37 7.20 12.40
C GLU A 329 21.92 7.76 11.05
N ALA A 330 21.44 6.90 10.14
CA ALA A 330 20.87 7.33 8.85
C ALA A 330 19.68 8.27 9.03
N THR A 331 18.84 8.02 10.02
CA THR A 331 17.69 8.88 10.33
C THR A 331 18.14 10.24 10.87
N SER A 332 19.06 10.25 11.84
CA SER A 332 19.54 11.48 12.49
C SER A 332 20.35 12.37 11.54
N LEU A 333 21.19 11.77 10.70
CA LEU A 333 22.06 12.50 9.77
C LEU A 333 21.46 12.68 8.38
N GLN A 334 20.28 12.11 8.11
CA GLN A 334 19.67 12.04 6.77
C GLN A 334 20.66 11.52 5.71
N LEU A 335 21.41 10.48 6.08
CA LEU A 335 22.56 9.99 5.30
C LEU A 335 22.29 8.60 4.73
N THR A 336 22.62 8.45 3.43
CA THR A 336 22.62 7.17 2.73
C THR A 336 24.05 6.81 2.33
N ARG A 337 24.55 5.65 2.76
CA ARG A 337 25.91 5.17 2.45
C ARG A 337 25.99 3.64 2.47
N VAL A 338 26.95 3.12 1.71
CA VAL A 338 27.44 1.74 1.81
C VAL A 338 28.87 1.82 2.35
N LEU A 339 29.17 1.01 3.35
CA LEU A 339 30.43 0.93 4.06
C LEU A 339 31.08 -0.42 3.74
N HIS A 340 32.31 -0.39 3.25
CA HIS A 340 33.14 -1.59 3.14
C HIS A 340 33.85 -1.86 4.48
N HIS A 341 34.51 -3.02 4.58
CA HIS A 341 35.20 -3.44 5.80
C HIS A 341 36.11 -2.35 6.40
N ASP A 342 36.89 -1.67 5.56
CA ASP A 342 37.84 -0.65 5.98
C ASP A 342 37.18 0.65 6.48
N ASP A 343 35.93 0.89 6.08
CA ASP A 343 35.15 2.05 6.50
C ASP A 343 34.49 1.85 7.88
N ILE A 344 34.44 0.61 8.38
CA ILE A 344 33.79 0.26 9.64
C ILE A 344 34.72 0.60 10.82
N THR A 345 34.45 1.75 11.44
CA THR A 345 35.25 2.28 12.55
C THR A 345 34.39 2.62 13.78
N GLY A 346 35.04 2.95 14.90
CA GLY A 346 34.40 3.48 16.09
C GLY A 346 33.35 2.55 16.73
N ILE A 347 32.19 3.12 17.09
CA ILE A 347 31.12 2.44 17.84
C ILE A 347 30.58 1.24 17.06
N LEU A 348 30.41 1.38 15.74
CA LEU A 348 29.90 0.30 14.89
C LEU A 348 30.82 -0.93 14.91
N ARG A 349 32.15 -0.72 14.87
CA ARG A 349 33.14 -1.81 14.98
C ARG A 349 33.03 -2.50 16.33
N GLY A 350 32.82 -1.75 17.41
CA GLY A 350 32.60 -2.29 18.76
C GLY A 350 31.36 -3.17 18.83
N ILE A 351 30.23 -2.71 18.30
CA ILE A 351 28.97 -3.49 18.26
C ILE A 351 29.16 -4.78 17.46
N LEU A 352 29.78 -4.71 16.29
CA LEU A 352 30.04 -5.87 15.44
C LEU A 352 30.96 -6.91 16.09
N CYS A 353 31.98 -6.46 16.84
CA CYS A 353 32.84 -7.36 17.60
C CYS A 353 32.06 -8.09 18.71
N LEU A 354 31.13 -7.42 19.38
CA LEU A 354 30.27 -8.02 20.42
C LEU A 354 29.26 -9.00 19.82
N ASP A 355 28.63 -8.64 18.69
CA ASP A 355 27.71 -9.52 17.95
C ASP A 355 28.43 -10.80 17.48
N ARG A 356 29.68 -10.68 17.03
CA ARG A 356 30.52 -11.83 16.66
C ARG A 356 30.84 -12.75 17.84
N GLN A 357 30.91 -12.21 19.05
CA GLN A 357 31.17 -12.97 20.28
C GLN A 357 29.88 -13.55 20.90
N GLY A 358 28.70 -13.30 20.31
CA GLY A 358 27.42 -13.80 20.79
C GLY A 358 26.93 -13.11 22.08
N VAL A 359 27.42 -11.91 22.38
CA VAL A 359 27.03 -11.16 23.58
C VAL A 359 25.72 -10.40 23.32
N PRO A 360 24.63 -10.67 24.06
CA PRO A 360 23.34 -10.03 23.83
C PRO A 360 23.35 -8.54 24.18
N HIS A 361 22.72 -7.71 23.34
CA HIS A 361 22.64 -6.26 23.55
C HIS A 361 21.57 -5.91 24.59
N LEU A 362 21.98 -5.38 25.75
CA LEU A 362 21.07 -4.81 26.77
C LEU A 362 20.78 -3.33 26.48
N ARG A 363 19.50 -2.98 26.27
CA ARG A 363 19.07 -1.57 26.23
C ARG A 363 18.85 -1.06 27.66
N ARG A 364 19.30 0.17 27.95
CA ARG A 364 18.73 0.95 29.06
C ARG A 364 17.34 1.42 28.59
N GLY A 365 16.31 1.04 29.33
CA GLY A 365 14.90 1.34 29.03
C GLY A 365 14.58 2.82 29.06
#